data_AF-A0A971GXX3-F1
#
_entry.id   AF-A0A971GXX3-F1
#
_cell.length_a   1.000
_cell.length_b   1.000
_cell.length_c   1.000
_cell.angle_alpha   90.00
_cell.angle_beta   90.00
_cell.angle_gamma   90.00
#
_symmetry.space_group_name_H-M   'P 1'
#
loop_
_entity.id
_entity.type
_entity.pdbx_description
1 polymer ?
#
loop_
_entity_poly.entity_id
_entity_poly.type
_entity_poly.pdbx_seq_one_letter_code
_entity_poly.pdbx_strand_id
1 'polypeptide(L)'
;MVLERENRSLCIDCDRIFYQCSNKANILEVEIPLNNIEKIRFKQGFIVDGTLMIYDIDNDPYYKKVIFEIKIPFEAKSEDGVIYKGITPSIKQNIVIFTDEEGGSEFKLKVDTSSYMLGNIIERDNKSYFSFETYIIISVVKKVHMLIPYLEYFLEPDPCLEFEDYICDEFYKKPFPQFYPPQYKKGYIWIRKDIGVRKLDDVIIHGQIYKNGKNGFVEGAIVEAFCTDEEGKFKYINHTYSNKDGYYMLNIPSRFEGKVITIVVTKGSISPSG
;
A
#
# COMPACT_ATOMS: atom_id res chain seq x y z
N MET A 1 40.30 1.02 -3.28
CA MET A 1 39.33 0.74 -2.20
C MET A 1 38.21 -0.09 -2.80
N VAL A 2 38.12 -1.38 -2.44
CA VAL A 2 37.10 -2.29 -2.98
C VAL A 2 35.89 -2.19 -2.06
N LEU A 3 34.82 -1.56 -2.54
CA LEU A 3 33.51 -1.63 -1.88
C LEU A 3 32.99 -3.05 -2.10
N GLU A 4 33.06 -3.91 -1.07
CA GLU A 4 32.39 -5.20 -1.12
C GLU A 4 30.87 -4.96 -1.16
N ARG A 5 30.27 -5.27 -2.30
CA ARG A 5 28.82 -5.22 -2.52
C ARG A 5 28.22 -6.53 -2.03
N GLU A 6 27.68 -6.54 -0.82
CA GLU A 6 26.79 -7.62 -0.39
C GLU A 6 25.34 -7.27 -0.75
N ASN A 7 24.70 -8.13 -1.55
CA ASN A 7 23.29 -7.99 -1.91
C ASN A 7 22.47 -8.64 -0.78
N ARG A 8 21.88 -7.81 0.09
CA ARG A 8 21.03 -8.29 1.19
C ARG A 8 19.57 -8.04 0.88
N SER A 9 18.70 -8.81 1.52
CA SER A 9 17.26 -8.69 1.33
C SER A 9 16.57 -8.57 2.68
N LEU A 10 15.71 -7.57 2.79
CA LEU A 10 14.84 -7.36 3.93
C LEU A 10 13.49 -8.00 3.61
N CYS A 11 12.99 -8.86 4.51
CA CYS A 11 11.61 -9.33 4.42
C CYS A 11 10.75 -8.51 5.36
N ILE A 12 9.64 -7.97 4.85
CA ILE A 12 8.63 -7.28 5.65
C ILE A 12 7.28 -7.97 5.52
N ASP A 13 6.54 -8.00 6.63
CA ASP A 13 5.14 -8.42 6.64
C ASP A 13 4.29 -7.20 6.36
N CYS A 14 3.54 -7.20 5.25
CA CYS A 14 2.73 -6.05 4.87
C CYS A 14 1.39 -6.44 4.26
N ASP A 15 0.47 -5.49 4.31
CA ASP A 15 -0.84 -5.59 3.67
C ASP A 15 -0.69 -5.21 2.19
N ARG A 16 -0.95 -6.17 1.29
CA ARG A 16 -1.02 -5.92 -0.15
C ARG A 16 -2.46 -5.82 -0.60
N ILE A 17 -2.75 -4.84 -1.44
CA ILE A 17 -4.04 -4.68 -2.12
C ILE A 17 -4.05 -5.61 -3.34
N PHE A 18 -4.99 -6.54 -3.38
CA PHE A 18 -5.16 -7.51 -4.48
C PHE A 18 -6.21 -7.04 -5.49
N TYR A 19 -7.26 -6.42 -4.99
CA TYR A 19 -8.33 -5.86 -5.79
C TYR A 19 -8.77 -4.56 -5.16
N GLN A 20 -9.09 -3.57 -5.98
CA GLN A 20 -9.62 -2.30 -5.53
C GLN A 20 -10.70 -1.84 -6.50
N CYS A 21 -11.79 -1.34 -5.94
CA CYS A 21 -12.81 -0.63 -6.69
C CYS A 21 -13.22 0.63 -5.93
N SER A 22 -13.86 1.56 -6.65
CA SER A 22 -14.41 2.77 -6.08
C SER A 22 -15.90 2.89 -6.37
N ASN A 23 -16.60 3.49 -5.43
CA ASN A 23 -18.01 3.82 -5.55
C ASN A 23 -18.28 5.21 -4.98
N LYS A 24 -19.45 5.74 -5.29
CA LYS A 24 -19.91 7.05 -4.91
C LYS A 24 -21.34 6.97 -4.40
N ALA A 25 -21.62 7.61 -3.27
CA ALA A 25 -22.96 7.63 -2.69
C ALA A 25 -23.37 9.04 -2.26
N ASN A 26 -24.63 9.35 -2.50
CA ASN A 26 -25.29 10.58 -2.06
C ASN A 26 -26.29 10.24 -0.97
N ILE A 27 -26.18 10.91 0.17
CA ILE A 27 -27.06 10.71 1.31
C ILE A 27 -27.69 12.06 1.61
N LEU A 28 -29.02 12.08 1.60
CA LEU A 28 -29.82 13.29 1.75
C LEU A 28 -30.46 13.32 3.14
N GLU A 29 -30.71 14.53 3.62
CA GLU A 29 -31.53 14.82 4.80
C GLU A 29 -31.09 14.05 6.08
N VAL A 30 -29.79 14.03 6.37
CA VAL A 30 -29.28 13.51 7.64
C VAL A 30 -29.62 14.46 8.77
N GLU A 31 -30.37 13.96 9.74
CA GLU A 31 -30.80 14.72 10.93
C GLU A 31 -29.68 14.88 11.96
N ILE A 32 -29.59 16.08 12.52
CA ILE A 32 -28.79 16.43 13.70
C ILE A 32 -29.76 17.02 14.74
N PRO A 33 -29.81 16.48 15.97
CA PRO A 33 -30.67 17.01 17.05
C PRO A 33 -30.03 18.25 17.71
N LEU A 34 -29.56 19.19 16.91
CA LEU A 34 -28.99 20.49 17.29
C LEU A 34 -29.33 21.52 16.21
N ASN A 35 -29.39 22.79 16.59
CA ASN A 35 -29.48 23.94 15.69
C ASN A 35 -28.14 24.68 15.61
N ASN A 36 -28.09 25.70 14.74
CA ASN A 36 -26.99 26.63 14.54
C ASN A 36 -25.68 25.90 14.26
N ILE A 37 -25.72 24.89 13.38
CA ILE A 37 -24.53 24.12 13.03
C ILE A 37 -23.62 24.96 12.13
N GLU A 38 -22.45 25.30 12.66
CA GLU A 38 -21.41 26.05 11.95
C GLU A 38 -20.63 25.13 10.99
N LYS A 39 -20.30 23.91 11.47
CA LYS A 39 -19.36 23.03 10.76
C LYS A 39 -19.64 21.56 11.00
N ILE A 40 -19.53 20.77 9.93
CA ILE A 40 -19.56 19.30 9.98
C ILE A 40 -18.21 18.74 9.52
N ARG A 41 -17.68 17.78 10.27
CA ARG A 41 -16.45 17.05 9.92
C ARG A 41 -16.73 15.56 9.88
N PHE A 42 -16.52 14.96 8.72
CA PHE A 42 -16.60 13.51 8.53
C PHE A 42 -15.31 12.82 9.00
N LYS A 43 -15.47 11.60 9.51
CA LYS A 43 -14.38 10.69 9.85
C LYS A 43 -14.37 9.50 8.89
N GLN A 44 -13.34 8.68 9.01
CA GLN A 44 -13.22 7.43 8.27
C GLN A 44 -14.44 6.52 8.56
N GLY A 45 -15.12 6.12 7.49
CA GLY A 45 -16.21 5.16 7.54
C GLY A 45 -15.72 3.74 7.81
N PHE A 46 -16.64 2.90 8.26
CA PHE A 46 -16.37 1.52 8.63
C PHE A 46 -17.47 0.59 8.11
N ILE A 47 -17.09 -0.66 7.87
CA ILE A 47 -18.03 -1.73 7.54
C ILE A 47 -18.81 -2.08 8.81
N VAL A 48 -20.13 -2.13 8.74
CA VAL A 48 -20.97 -2.50 9.88
C VAL A 48 -20.82 -4.00 10.17
N ASP A 49 -20.41 -4.33 11.38
CA ASP A 49 -20.21 -5.71 11.82
C ASP A 49 -21.48 -6.56 11.60
N GLY A 50 -21.27 -7.80 11.15
CA GLY A 50 -22.36 -8.74 10.86
C GLY A 50 -23.13 -8.48 9.56
N THR A 51 -22.81 -7.44 8.79
CA THR A 51 -23.48 -7.16 7.50
C THR A 51 -22.75 -7.74 6.29
N LEU A 52 -21.49 -8.16 6.45
CA LEU A 52 -20.69 -8.70 5.37
C LEU A 52 -21.18 -10.10 4.97
N MET A 53 -21.69 -10.21 3.75
CA MET A 53 -22.09 -11.46 3.12
C MET A 53 -21.31 -11.66 1.81
N ILE A 54 -20.75 -12.84 1.65
CA ILE A 54 -19.95 -13.23 0.49
C ILE A 54 -20.65 -14.40 -0.18
N TYR A 55 -20.89 -14.30 -1.48
CA TYR A 55 -21.52 -15.33 -2.30
C TYR A 55 -20.59 -15.72 -3.43
N ASP A 56 -20.53 -17.01 -3.72
CA ASP A 56 -19.95 -17.50 -4.95
C ASP A 56 -20.80 -17.05 -6.14
N ILE A 57 -20.13 -16.75 -7.25
CA ILE A 57 -20.80 -16.47 -8.53
C ILE A 57 -20.74 -17.76 -9.35
N ASP A 58 -21.90 -18.24 -9.80
CA ASP A 58 -22.02 -19.48 -10.55
C ASP A 58 -21.06 -19.48 -11.75
N ASN A 59 -20.24 -20.54 -11.86
CA ASN A 59 -19.25 -20.79 -12.91
C ASN A 59 -17.96 -19.93 -12.91
N ASP A 60 -17.70 -19.10 -11.89
CA ASP A 60 -16.42 -18.39 -11.79
C ASP A 60 -15.87 -18.38 -10.35
N PRO A 61 -14.92 -19.27 -10.02
CA PRO A 61 -14.45 -19.38 -8.65
C PRO A 61 -13.48 -18.24 -8.26
N TYR A 62 -13.03 -17.41 -9.22
CA TYR A 62 -12.18 -16.24 -9.01
C TYR A 62 -12.96 -14.98 -8.68
N TYR A 63 -14.28 -14.99 -8.82
CA TYR A 63 -15.12 -13.82 -8.51
C TYR A 63 -16.12 -14.14 -7.41
N LYS A 64 -16.21 -13.22 -6.45
CA LYS A 64 -17.18 -13.30 -5.35
C LYS A 64 -18.07 -12.07 -5.39
N LYS A 65 -19.37 -12.28 -5.16
CA LYS A 65 -20.31 -11.19 -4.90
C LYS A 65 -20.27 -10.88 -3.42
N VAL A 66 -20.07 -9.61 -3.09
CA VAL A 66 -19.92 -9.15 -1.71
C VAL A 66 -20.94 -8.05 -1.42
N ILE A 67 -21.72 -8.27 -0.37
CA ILE A 67 -22.75 -7.36 0.10
C ILE A 67 -22.41 -6.96 1.53
N PHE A 68 -22.44 -5.65 1.84
CA PHE A 68 -22.19 -5.14 3.18
C PHE A 68 -22.73 -3.72 3.35
N GLU A 69 -22.78 -3.22 4.58
CA GLU A 69 -23.17 -1.85 4.87
C GLU A 69 -21.99 -1.05 5.40
N ILE A 70 -21.92 0.23 5.02
CA ILE A 70 -20.94 1.20 5.52
C ILE A 70 -21.66 2.28 6.32
N LYS A 71 -21.09 2.68 7.45
CA LYS A 71 -21.51 3.89 8.18
C LYS A 71 -20.34 4.85 8.33
N ILE A 72 -20.64 6.14 8.33
CA ILE A 72 -19.65 7.21 8.40
C ILE A 72 -19.89 8.01 9.68
N PRO A 73 -18.95 8.03 10.64
CA PRO A 73 -19.04 8.91 11.78
C PRO A 73 -18.83 10.37 11.36
N PHE A 74 -19.51 11.30 12.03
CA PHE A 74 -19.30 12.73 11.84
C PHE A 74 -19.37 13.49 13.16
N GLU A 75 -18.75 14.67 13.17
CA GLU A 75 -18.83 15.63 14.27
C GLU A 75 -19.42 16.93 13.73
N ALA A 76 -20.49 17.40 14.35
CA ALA A 76 -21.13 18.67 14.06
C ALA A 76 -20.87 19.64 15.21
N LYS A 77 -20.37 20.83 14.90
CA LYS A 77 -20.09 21.89 15.88
C LYS A 77 -21.11 23.00 15.69
N SER A 78 -21.82 23.38 16.75
CA SER A 78 -22.70 24.55 16.75
C SER A 78 -21.92 25.85 16.96
N GLU A 79 -22.54 26.97 16.62
CA GLU A 79 -22.02 28.32 16.91
C GLU A 79 -21.77 28.52 18.42
N ASP A 80 -22.62 27.94 19.26
CA ASP A 80 -22.48 27.95 20.73
C ASP A 80 -21.31 27.09 21.25
N GLY A 81 -20.59 26.40 20.35
CA GLY A 81 -19.44 25.55 20.67
C GLY A 81 -19.80 24.12 21.11
N VAL A 82 -21.08 23.74 21.05
CA VAL A 82 -21.53 22.37 21.36
C VAL A 82 -21.10 21.42 20.23
N ILE A 83 -20.55 20.26 20.59
CA ILE A 83 -20.12 19.24 19.63
C ILE A 83 -21.06 18.03 19.72
N TYR A 84 -21.76 17.74 18.64
CA TYR A 84 -22.53 16.51 18.45
C TYR A 84 -21.72 15.48 17.67
N LYS A 85 -21.75 14.23 18.14
CA LYS A 85 -21.13 13.09 17.46
C LYS A 85 -22.23 12.19 16.93
N GLY A 86 -22.31 12.09 15.61
CA GLY A 86 -23.32 11.30 14.92
C GLY A 86 -22.71 10.19 14.07
N ILE A 87 -23.57 9.28 13.63
CA ILE A 87 -23.25 8.26 12.64
C ILE A 87 -24.30 8.34 11.54
N THR A 88 -23.88 8.31 10.29
CA THR A 88 -24.80 8.39 9.15
C THR A 88 -25.70 7.15 9.03
N PRO A 89 -26.80 7.24 8.27
CA PRO A 89 -27.52 6.06 7.79
C PRO A 89 -26.58 5.07 7.08
N SER A 90 -26.98 3.79 7.07
CA SER A 90 -26.22 2.74 6.38
C SER A 90 -26.20 2.96 4.87
N ILE A 91 -25.02 2.88 4.28
CA ILE A 91 -24.79 2.90 2.83
C ILE A 91 -24.57 1.46 2.38
N LYS A 92 -25.54 0.88 1.69
CA LYS A 92 -25.47 -0.50 1.19
C LYS A 92 -24.50 -0.58 0.01
N GLN A 93 -23.58 -1.54 0.07
CA GLN A 93 -22.68 -1.92 -1.01
C GLN A 93 -23.04 -3.31 -1.51
N ASN A 94 -22.99 -3.46 -2.83
CA ASN A 94 -23.18 -4.73 -3.53
C ASN A 94 -22.22 -4.71 -4.72
N ILE A 95 -21.09 -5.38 -4.56
CA ILE A 95 -19.98 -5.35 -5.51
C ILE A 95 -19.56 -6.77 -5.89
N VAL A 96 -18.87 -6.88 -7.02
CA VAL A 96 -18.17 -8.12 -7.41
C VAL A 96 -16.69 -7.86 -7.23
N ILE A 97 -16.01 -8.72 -6.48
CA ILE A 97 -14.56 -8.65 -6.25
C ILE A 97 -13.87 -9.83 -6.92
N PHE A 98 -12.63 -9.62 -7.32
CA PHE A 98 -11.73 -10.69 -7.72
C PHE A 98 -11.01 -11.24 -6.48
N THR A 99 -10.98 -12.56 -6.35
CA THR A 99 -10.23 -13.33 -5.36
C THR A 99 -9.39 -14.36 -6.11
N ASP A 100 -8.13 -14.54 -5.74
CA ASP A 100 -7.36 -15.67 -6.29
C ASP A 100 -7.96 -17.02 -5.80
N GLU A 101 -7.96 -18.03 -6.66
CA GLU A 101 -8.39 -19.38 -6.26
C GLU A 101 -7.20 -20.20 -5.79
N GLU A 102 -7.27 -20.64 -4.53
CA GLU A 102 -7.38 -22.05 -4.10
C GLU A 102 -7.08 -22.05 -2.59
N GLY A 103 -8.09 -22.31 -1.78
CA GLY A 103 -7.92 -22.56 -0.35
C GLY A 103 -7.86 -21.31 0.54
N GLY A 104 -8.99 -21.02 1.18
CA GLY A 104 -9.04 -20.61 2.59
C GLY A 104 -8.29 -19.35 3.04
N SER A 105 -7.72 -18.56 2.13
CA SER A 105 -6.98 -17.37 2.51
C SER A 105 -7.97 -16.29 2.96
N GLU A 106 -8.02 -16.03 4.27
CA GLU A 106 -8.74 -14.90 4.86
C GLU A 106 -8.30 -13.60 4.17
N PHE A 107 -9.14 -13.07 3.29
CA PHE A 107 -8.96 -11.71 2.80
C PHE A 107 -9.69 -10.75 3.72
N LYS A 108 -9.12 -9.56 3.88
CA LYS A 108 -9.73 -8.48 4.65
C LYS A 108 -10.24 -7.42 3.70
N LEU A 109 -11.50 -7.02 3.87
CA LEU A 109 -12.01 -5.82 3.22
C LEU A 109 -11.59 -4.60 4.03
N LYS A 110 -11.00 -3.64 3.34
CA LYS A 110 -10.73 -2.29 3.86
C LYS A 110 -11.57 -1.29 3.09
N VAL A 111 -12.20 -0.38 3.82
CA VAL A 111 -12.91 0.77 3.23
C VAL A 111 -12.16 2.04 3.61
N ASP A 112 -11.94 2.90 2.62
CA ASP A 112 -11.43 4.26 2.80
C ASP A 112 -12.51 5.21 2.27
N THR A 113 -12.93 6.20 3.06
CA THR A 113 -14.06 7.08 2.71
C THR A 113 -13.65 8.54 2.77
N SER A 114 -14.04 9.31 1.76
CA SER A 114 -13.88 10.76 1.75
C SER A 114 -15.23 11.40 1.47
N SER A 115 -15.75 12.12 2.46
CA SER A 115 -17.09 12.69 2.43
C SER A 115 -17.06 14.20 2.50
N TYR A 116 -18.01 14.84 1.84
CA TYR A 116 -18.12 16.29 1.75
C TYR A 116 -19.58 16.71 1.65
N MET A 117 -19.89 17.85 2.25
CA MET A 117 -21.24 18.41 2.30
C MET A 117 -21.77 18.73 0.91
N LEU A 118 -23.06 18.50 0.71
CA LEU A 118 -23.84 18.94 -0.44
C LEU A 118 -24.73 20.11 -0.01
N GLY A 119 -24.41 21.30 -0.49
CA GLY A 119 -25.19 22.51 -0.21
C GLY A 119 -25.11 22.99 1.24
N ASN A 120 -26.13 23.73 1.65
CA ASN A 120 -26.22 24.34 2.97
C ASN A 120 -26.97 23.45 3.95
N ILE A 121 -26.70 23.66 5.24
CA ILE A 121 -27.47 23.04 6.33
C ILE A 121 -28.85 23.72 6.39
N ILE A 122 -29.90 22.91 6.52
CA ILE A 122 -31.29 23.37 6.60
C ILE A 122 -31.78 23.16 8.02
N GLU A 123 -32.42 24.15 8.62
CA GLU A 123 -32.97 24.04 9.97
C GLU A 123 -34.50 23.96 9.91
N ARG A 124 -35.07 22.99 10.62
CA ARG A 124 -36.53 22.79 10.77
C ARG A 124 -36.81 22.19 12.14
N ASP A 125 -37.81 22.71 12.85
CA ASP A 125 -38.34 22.11 14.08
C ASP A 125 -37.27 21.81 15.16
N ASN A 126 -36.36 22.76 15.39
CA ASN A 126 -35.22 22.63 16.30
C ASN A 126 -34.23 21.49 15.97
N LYS A 127 -34.14 21.14 14.68
CA LYS A 127 -33.18 20.17 14.16
C LYS A 127 -32.50 20.75 12.91
N SER A 128 -31.23 20.41 12.74
CA SER A 128 -30.49 20.68 11.50
C SER A 128 -30.48 19.44 10.62
N TYR A 129 -30.57 19.65 9.31
CA TYR A 129 -30.51 18.63 8.28
C TYR A 129 -29.40 18.97 7.30
N PHE A 130 -28.59 17.98 6.96
CA PHE A 130 -27.55 18.14 5.94
C PHE A 130 -27.59 17.00 4.94
N SER A 131 -27.09 17.28 3.75
CA SER A 131 -26.86 16.26 2.73
C SER A 131 -25.37 16.18 2.46
N PHE A 132 -24.88 15.02 2.07
CA PHE A 132 -23.47 14.83 1.77
C PHE A 132 -23.27 13.79 0.68
N GLU A 133 -22.13 13.90 0.02
CA GLU A 133 -21.64 12.96 -0.96
C GLU A 133 -20.37 12.31 -0.40
N THR A 134 -20.18 11.03 -0.68
CA THR A 134 -19.00 10.30 -0.24
C THR A 134 -18.41 9.46 -1.37
N TYR A 135 -17.11 9.59 -1.55
CA TYR A 135 -16.30 8.64 -2.29
C TYR A 135 -15.92 7.50 -1.36
N ILE A 136 -16.04 6.27 -1.85
CA ILE A 136 -15.78 5.03 -1.11
C ILE A 136 -14.79 4.23 -1.94
N ILE A 137 -13.61 3.97 -1.38
CA ILE A 137 -12.63 3.04 -1.96
C ILE A 137 -12.72 1.74 -1.17
N ILE A 138 -12.96 0.64 -1.87
CA ILE A 138 -13.09 -0.70 -1.29
C ILE A 138 -11.89 -1.50 -1.78
N SER A 139 -11.09 -2.00 -0.85
CA SER A 139 -9.87 -2.75 -1.14
C SER A 139 -9.93 -4.13 -0.52
N VAL A 140 -9.63 -5.14 -1.32
CA VAL A 140 -9.35 -6.51 -0.86
C VAL A 140 -7.87 -6.57 -0.51
N VAL A 141 -7.60 -6.74 0.77
CA VAL A 141 -6.25 -6.75 1.33
C VAL A 141 -5.92 -8.16 1.79
N LYS A 142 -4.70 -8.61 1.51
CA LYS A 142 -4.14 -9.79 2.17
C LYS A 142 -2.78 -9.47 2.75
N LYS A 143 -2.47 -10.17 3.83
CA LYS A 143 -1.10 -10.18 4.37
C LYS A 143 -0.20 -10.94 3.41
N VAL A 144 0.89 -10.30 3.04
CA VAL A 144 1.95 -10.90 2.24
C VAL A 144 3.30 -10.64 2.91
N HIS A 145 4.25 -11.50 2.57
CA HIS A 145 5.65 -11.27 2.89
C HIS A 145 6.31 -10.64 1.66
N MET A 146 6.81 -9.41 1.79
CA MET A 146 7.48 -8.69 0.71
C MET A 146 8.99 -8.71 0.92
N LEU A 147 9.71 -9.18 -0.10
CA LEU A 147 11.17 -9.13 -0.15
C LEU A 147 11.61 -7.81 -0.78
N ILE A 148 12.23 -6.95 0.02
CA ILE A 148 12.82 -5.68 -0.42
C ILE A 148 14.33 -5.88 -0.54
N PRO A 149 14.90 -5.93 -1.76
CA PRO A 149 16.34 -5.88 -1.91
C PRO A 149 16.84 -4.51 -1.48
N TYR A 150 17.87 -4.46 -0.65
CA TYR A 150 18.46 -3.19 -0.25
C TYR A 150 19.99 -3.28 -0.26
N LEU A 151 20.61 -2.16 -0.57
CA LEU A 151 22.06 -2.00 -0.53
C LEU A 151 22.42 -1.42 0.83
N GLU A 152 23.16 -2.18 1.64
CA GLU A 152 23.79 -1.62 2.84
C GLU A 152 24.95 -0.73 2.41
N TYR A 153 24.78 0.58 2.60
CA TYR A 153 25.92 1.49 2.61
C TYR A 153 26.51 1.43 4.02
N PHE A 154 27.63 0.73 4.18
CA PHE A 154 28.50 0.98 5.30
C PHE A 154 29.12 2.36 5.08
N LEU A 155 28.57 3.39 5.71
CA LEU A 155 29.36 4.58 5.97
C LEU A 155 30.49 4.10 6.87
N GLU A 156 31.75 4.20 6.41
CA GLU A 156 32.88 4.08 7.33
C GLU A 156 32.60 5.03 8.49
N PRO A 157 32.67 4.57 9.76
CA PRO A 157 32.47 5.46 10.88
C PRO A 157 33.43 6.64 10.73
N ASP A 158 32.93 7.86 10.97
CA ASP A 158 33.76 9.05 10.92
C ASP A 158 35.03 8.80 11.73
N PRO A 159 36.22 9.14 11.18
CA PRO A 159 37.47 8.94 11.89
C PRO A 159 37.35 9.65 13.24
N CYS A 160 37.56 8.88 14.31
CA CYS A 160 37.56 9.43 15.65
C CYS A 160 38.68 10.48 15.71
N LEU A 161 38.32 11.76 15.87
CA LEU A 161 39.30 12.78 16.17
C LEU A 161 39.86 12.43 17.54
N GLU A 162 41.17 12.20 17.63
CA GLU A 162 41.83 12.03 18.92
C GLU A 162 41.56 13.29 19.74
N PHE A 163 40.80 13.14 20.82
CA PHE A 163 40.64 14.21 21.79
C PHE A 163 41.99 14.39 22.49
N GLU A 164 42.45 15.63 22.66
CA GLU A 164 43.63 15.90 23.48
C GLU A 164 43.45 15.31 24.89
N ASP A 165 44.48 14.62 25.40
CA ASP A 165 44.53 13.91 26.68
C ASP A 165 44.44 14.86 27.90
N TYR A 166 43.34 15.59 28.04
CA TYR A 166 43.01 16.38 29.23
C TYR A 166 42.10 15.63 30.20
N ILE A 167 41.98 14.31 30.05
CA ILE A 167 41.23 13.48 30.97
C ILE A 167 42.15 13.10 32.13
N CYS A 168 41.92 13.71 33.29
CA CYS A 168 42.61 13.37 34.54
C CYS A 168 42.51 11.86 34.82
N ASP A 169 43.61 11.22 35.22
CA ASP A 169 43.69 9.78 35.60
C ASP A 169 42.61 9.35 36.62
N GLU A 170 42.09 10.31 37.38
CA GLU A 170 41.02 10.12 38.34
C GLU A 170 39.67 9.79 37.68
N PHE A 171 39.43 10.24 36.45
CA PHE A 171 38.21 9.95 35.67
C PHE A 171 38.14 8.47 35.29
N TYR A 172 39.25 7.85 34.87
CA TYR A 172 39.31 6.42 34.53
C TYR A 172 39.12 5.49 35.74
N LYS A 173 39.27 6.03 36.97
CA LYS A 173 39.06 5.30 38.22
C LYS A 173 37.62 5.39 38.73
N LYS A 174 36.78 6.24 38.14
CA LYS A 174 35.36 6.34 38.53
C LYS A 174 34.57 5.16 37.95
N PRO A 175 33.71 4.51 38.75
CA PRO A 175 32.81 3.49 38.22
C PRO A 175 31.88 4.14 37.18
N PHE A 176 31.64 3.42 36.07
CA PHE A 176 30.69 3.88 35.06
C PHE A 176 29.31 4.12 35.70
N PRO A 177 28.62 5.22 35.33
CA PRO A 177 27.25 5.45 35.76
C PRO A 177 26.35 4.28 35.41
N GLN A 178 25.41 3.96 36.30
CA GLN A 178 24.53 2.78 36.19
C GLN A 178 23.54 2.83 35.00
N PHE A 179 23.51 3.92 34.23
CA PHE A 179 22.72 4.03 33.00
C PHE A 179 23.43 3.47 31.76
N TYR A 180 24.75 3.24 31.83
CA TYR A 180 25.46 2.63 30.71
C TYR A 180 25.13 1.13 30.62
N PRO A 181 24.92 0.59 29.40
CA PRO A 181 24.64 -0.83 29.22
C PRO A 181 25.75 -1.70 29.83
N PRO A 182 25.42 -2.89 30.37
CA PRO A 182 26.43 -3.85 30.80
C PRO A 182 27.38 -4.16 29.64
N GLN A 183 28.68 -3.97 29.83
CA GLN A 183 29.66 -4.29 28.79
C GLN A 183 29.87 -5.81 28.73
N TYR A 184 29.25 -6.45 27.75
CA TYR A 184 29.52 -7.85 27.43
C TYR A 184 30.84 -7.94 26.65
N LYS A 185 31.69 -8.93 26.98
CA LYS A 185 32.89 -9.23 26.18
C LYS A 185 32.50 -9.55 24.75
N LYS A 186 33.27 -9.03 23.76
CA LYS A 186 33.06 -9.23 22.32
C LYS A 186 32.73 -10.70 22.00
N GLY A 187 31.47 -10.93 21.66
CA GLY A 187 30.96 -12.18 21.10
C GLY A 187 29.79 -11.82 20.20
N TYR A 188 29.92 -12.07 18.90
CA TYR A 188 28.84 -11.87 17.94
C TYR A 188 27.78 -12.96 18.15
N ILE A 189 26.53 -12.57 18.39
CA ILE A 189 25.41 -13.51 18.35
C ILE A 189 24.97 -13.62 16.88
N TRP A 190 25.31 -14.74 16.25
CA TRP A 190 24.74 -15.11 14.96
C TRP A 190 23.43 -15.86 15.18
N ILE A 191 22.30 -15.22 14.89
CA ILE A 191 21.04 -15.95 14.73
C ILE A 191 20.91 -16.28 13.24
N ARG A 192 21.45 -17.43 12.84
CA ARG A 192 21.22 -17.99 11.52
C ARG A 192 19.89 -18.72 11.55
N LYS A 193 18.90 -18.21 10.81
CA LYS A 193 17.62 -18.91 10.59
C LYS A 193 17.53 -19.23 9.11
N ASP A 194 17.90 -20.45 8.76
CA ASP A 194 17.72 -20.95 7.40
C ASP A 194 16.22 -21.14 7.15
N ILE A 195 15.68 -20.55 6.08
CA ILE A 195 14.29 -20.78 5.66
C ILE A 195 14.33 -21.67 4.41
N GLY A 196 13.66 -22.81 4.48
CA GLY A 196 13.41 -23.66 3.34
C GLY A 196 12.43 -22.99 2.38
N VAL A 197 12.90 -22.63 1.19
CA VAL A 197 12.06 -22.30 0.04
C VAL A 197 11.26 -23.56 -0.32
N ARG A 198 9.94 -23.53 -0.16
CA ARG A 198 9.10 -24.70 -0.50
C ARG A 198 8.62 -24.70 -1.96
N LYS A 199 8.38 -23.54 -2.58
CA LYS A 199 8.07 -23.40 -4.02
C LYS A 199 8.11 -21.93 -4.48
N LEU A 200 8.61 -21.68 -5.68
CA LEU A 200 8.49 -20.41 -6.42
C LEU A 200 7.73 -20.75 -7.70
N ASP A 201 6.50 -20.26 -7.84
CA ASP A 201 5.66 -20.56 -9.01
C ASP A 201 5.82 -19.50 -10.13
N ASP A 202 6.13 -18.26 -9.77
CA ASP A 202 6.23 -17.14 -10.72
C ASP A 202 7.67 -16.86 -11.19
N VAL A 203 7.80 -16.26 -12.37
CA VAL A 203 9.08 -15.81 -12.94
C VAL A 203 9.15 -14.28 -12.94
N ILE A 204 10.19 -13.72 -12.33
CA ILE A 204 10.47 -12.29 -12.38
C ILE A 204 11.49 -11.99 -13.47
N ILE A 205 11.10 -11.16 -14.44
CA ILE A 205 12.01 -10.63 -15.47
C ILE A 205 12.50 -9.26 -15.00
N HIS A 206 13.80 -9.15 -14.79
CA HIS A 206 14.49 -7.90 -14.48
C HIS A 206 15.37 -7.49 -15.66
N GLY A 207 15.30 -6.22 -16.06
CA GLY A 207 16.11 -5.69 -17.15
C GLY A 207 16.37 -4.19 -17.03
N GLN A 208 17.19 -3.67 -17.95
CA GLN A 208 17.60 -2.27 -17.99
C GLN A 208 17.51 -1.70 -19.41
N ILE A 209 17.04 -0.46 -19.54
CA ILE A 209 16.81 0.20 -20.82
C ILE A 209 17.79 1.37 -21.00
N TYR A 210 18.53 1.34 -22.11
CA TYR A 210 19.53 2.35 -22.47
C TYR A 210 19.05 3.22 -23.62
N LYS A 211 19.46 4.49 -23.63
CA LYS A 211 19.36 5.34 -24.81
C LYS A 211 20.30 4.80 -25.90
N ASN A 212 19.92 5.02 -27.17
CA ASN A 212 20.71 4.55 -28.29
C ASN A 212 22.15 5.12 -28.18
N GLY A 213 23.16 4.24 -28.17
CA GLY A 213 24.56 4.62 -27.92
C GLY A 213 25.04 4.52 -26.45
N LYS A 214 24.27 3.92 -25.52
CA LYS A 214 24.62 3.67 -24.11
C LYS A 214 24.93 4.91 -23.23
N ASN A 215 24.83 6.12 -23.78
CA ASN A 215 24.99 7.36 -23.00
C ASN A 215 23.68 7.75 -22.30
N GLY A 216 23.34 6.98 -21.28
CA GLY A 216 22.24 7.27 -20.35
C GLY A 216 21.07 6.31 -20.43
N PHE A 217 20.21 6.40 -19.42
CA PHE A 217 19.08 5.51 -19.21
C PHE A 217 17.78 6.10 -19.73
N VAL A 218 16.82 5.23 -19.99
CA VAL A 218 15.47 5.65 -20.34
C VAL A 218 14.59 5.52 -19.12
N GLU A 219 14.37 6.63 -18.43
CA GLU A 219 13.33 6.74 -17.39
C GLU A 219 11.94 6.82 -18.02
N GLY A 220 10.97 6.20 -17.34
CA GLY A 220 9.55 6.24 -17.70
C GLY A 220 9.20 5.50 -18.99
N ALA A 221 10.06 4.60 -19.46
CA ALA A 221 9.72 3.71 -20.57
C ALA A 221 8.65 2.73 -20.11
N ILE A 222 7.64 2.51 -20.94
CA ILE A 222 6.63 1.49 -20.70
C ILE A 222 7.23 0.17 -21.20
N VAL A 223 7.24 -0.83 -20.32
CA VAL A 223 7.71 -2.18 -20.63
C VAL A 223 6.53 -3.12 -20.51
N GLU A 224 6.12 -3.69 -21.63
CA GLU A 224 4.94 -4.54 -21.75
C GLU A 224 5.36 -5.98 -22.02
N ALA A 225 4.70 -6.92 -21.36
CA ALA A 225 4.87 -8.35 -21.57
C ALA A 225 3.66 -8.93 -22.30
N PHE A 226 3.93 -9.71 -23.34
CA PHE A 226 2.93 -10.41 -24.12
C PHE A 226 3.27 -11.90 -24.21
N CYS A 227 2.26 -12.76 -24.23
CA CYS A 227 2.39 -14.16 -24.61
C CYS A 227 1.94 -14.30 -26.06
N THR A 228 2.66 -15.07 -26.87
CA THR A 228 2.16 -15.46 -28.20
C THR A 228 1.30 -16.72 -28.05
N ASP A 229 0.08 -16.70 -28.59
CA ASP A 229 -0.78 -17.88 -28.63
C ASP A 229 -0.45 -18.80 -29.82
N GLU A 230 -1.16 -19.92 -29.93
CA GLU A 230 -0.94 -20.93 -30.98
C GLU A 230 -1.26 -20.41 -32.40
N GLU A 231 -2.00 -19.30 -32.50
CA GLU A 231 -2.34 -18.61 -33.75
C GLU A 231 -1.35 -17.48 -34.08
N GLY A 232 -0.33 -17.26 -33.25
CA GLY A 232 0.68 -16.21 -33.44
C GLY A 232 0.24 -14.82 -32.97
N LYS A 233 -0.88 -14.69 -32.26
CA LYS A 233 -1.41 -13.42 -31.78
C LYS A 233 -0.86 -13.09 -30.39
N PHE A 234 -0.58 -11.80 -30.18
CA PHE A 234 -0.12 -11.31 -28.89
C PHE A 234 -1.26 -11.18 -27.89
N LYS A 235 -1.16 -11.90 -26.78
CA LYS A 235 -2.00 -11.77 -25.59
C LYS A 235 -1.25 -10.97 -24.53
N TYR A 236 -1.80 -9.83 -24.13
CA TYR A 236 -1.24 -8.99 -23.09
C TYR A 236 -1.18 -9.73 -21.74
N ILE A 237 -0.06 -9.59 -21.02
CA ILE A 237 0.15 -10.16 -19.68
C ILE A 237 0.13 -9.06 -18.63
N ASN A 238 1.09 -8.13 -18.71
CA ASN A 238 1.25 -7.02 -17.77
C ASN A 238 2.17 -5.94 -18.36
N HIS A 239 2.29 -4.80 -17.69
CA HIS A 239 3.28 -3.77 -17.98
C HIS A 239 3.92 -3.24 -16.69
N THR A 240 5.04 -2.55 -16.84
CA THR A 240 5.68 -1.74 -15.80
C THR A 240 6.33 -0.51 -16.43
N TYR A 241 6.84 0.38 -15.58
CA TYR A 241 7.64 1.53 -16.00
C TYR A 241 9.09 1.36 -15.57
N SER A 242 10.03 1.86 -16.38
CA SER A 242 11.43 1.96 -15.96
C SER A 242 11.66 3.13 -15.01
N ASN A 243 12.54 2.93 -14.02
CA ASN A 243 12.93 3.98 -13.08
C ASN A 243 13.97 4.95 -13.69
N LYS A 244 14.46 5.92 -12.89
CA LYS A 244 15.48 6.90 -13.27
C LYS A 244 16.78 6.29 -13.84
N ASP A 245 17.09 5.06 -13.44
CA ASP A 245 18.27 4.32 -13.85
C ASP A 245 17.96 3.29 -14.96
N GLY A 246 16.75 3.38 -15.55
CA GLY A 246 16.30 2.54 -16.66
C GLY A 246 15.94 1.11 -16.28
N TYR A 247 15.96 0.76 -14.99
CA TYR A 247 15.61 -0.58 -14.53
C TYR A 247 14.11 -0.81 -14.50
N TYR A 248 13.69 -2.03 -14.82
CA TYR A 248 12.31 -2.48 -14.73
C TYR A 248 12.22 -3.90 -14.15
N MET A 249 11.07 -4.23 -13.57
CA MET A 249 10.75 -5.58 -13.08
C MET A 249 9.35 -5.96 -13.56
N LEU A 250 9.24 -7.12 -14.21
CA LEU A 250 7.99 -7.69 -14.71
C LEU A 250 7.74 -9.03 -14.06
N ASN A 251 6.55 -9.22 -13.48
CA ASN A 251 6.10 -10.52 -13.02
C ASN A 251 5.44 -11.28 -14.16
N ILE A 252 5.91 -12.50 -14.43
CA ILE A 252 5.29 -13.48 -15.33
C ILE A 252 4.68 -14.58 -14.47
N PRO A 253 3.34 -14.63 -14.38
CA PRO A 253 2.65 -15.63 -13.59
C PRO A 253 2.91 -17.06 -14.09
N SER A 254 2.95 -18.03 -13.17
CA SER A 254 3.15 -19.46 -13.42
C SER A 254 2.27 -20.06 -14.53
N ARG A 255 1.05 -19.54 -14.73
CA ARG A 255 0.12 -19.97 -15.80
C ARG A 255 0.66 -19.80 -17.23
N PHE A 256 1.78 -19.09 -17.40
CA PHE A 256 2.48 -18.93 -18.68
C PHE A 256 3.73 -19.81 -18.80
N GLU A 257 3.92 -20.79 -17.90
CA GLU A 257 4.99 -21.78 -17.99
C GLU A 257 4.98 -22.48 -19.36
N GLY A 258 6.17 -22.62 -19.96
CA GLY A 258 6.34 -23.21 -21.29
C GLY A 258 5.88 -22.33 -22.46
N LYS A 259 5.38 -21.11 -22.22
CA LYS A 259 4.99 -20.17 -23.28
C LYS A 259 6.13 -19.23 -23.65
N VAL A 260 6.10 -18.73 -24.88
CA VAL A 260 7.05 -17.70 -25.36
C VAL A 260 6.53 -16.32 -24.94
N ILE A 261 7.35 -15.62 -24.17
CA ILE A 261 7.06 -14.27 -23.68
C ILE A 261 7.83 -13.26 -24.52
N THR A 262 7.12 -12.28 -25.06
CA THR A 262 7.68 -11.14 -25.79
C THR A 262 7.62 -9.91 -24.90
N ILE A 263 8.77 -9.26 -24.73
CA ILE A 263 8.90 -8.00 -24.01
C ILE A 263 9.03 -6.86 -25.02
N VAL A 264 8.12 -5.90 -24.95
CA VAL A 264 8.11 -4.72 -25.81
C VAL A 264 8.37 -3.49 -24.94
N VAL A 265 9.26 -2.62 -25.41
CA VAL A 265 9.55 -1.35 -24.76
C VAL A 265 9.02 -0.23 -25.64
N THR A 266 8.16 0.63 -25.09
CA THR A 266 7.66 1.82 -25.77
C THR A 266 8.01 3.08 -24.98
N LYS A 267 8.38 4.14 -25.70
CA LYS A 267 8.50 5.49 -25.14
C LYS A 267 7.76 6.45 -26.04
N GLY A 268 6.66 7.01 -25.53
CA GLY A 268 5.95 8.09 -26.19
C GLY A 268 6.76 9.39 -26.13
N SER A 269 6.97 10.03 -27.28
CA SER A 269 7.44 11.42 -27.35
C SER A 269 6.27 12.34 -27.03
N ILE A 270 5.92 12.46 -25.76
CA ILE A 270 5.10 13.57 -25.27
C ILE A 270 5.98 14.33 -24.28
N SER A 271 6.60 15.40 -24.78
CA SER A 271 7.11 16.45 -23.91
C SER A 271 5.90 17.08 -23.22
N PRO A 272 5.84 17.14 -21.88
CA PRO A 272 4.96 18.09 -21.22
C PRO A 272 5.63 19.46 -21.37
N SER A 273 5.49 20.07 -22.56
CA SER A 273 5.72 21.50 -22.70
C SER A 273 4.58 22.21 -21.98
N GLY A 274 4.91 22.82 -20.84
CA GLY A 274 4.14 23.93 -20.29
C GLY A 274 4.22 25.17 -21.18
#